data_AF-A0A317G265-F1
#
_entry.id   AF-A0A317G265-F1
#
_cell.length_a   1.000
_cell.length_b   1.000
_cell.length_c   1.000
_cell.angle_alpha   90.00
_cell.angle_beta   90.00
_cell.angle_gamma   90.00
#
_symmetry.space_group_name_H-M   'P 1'
#
loop_
_entity.id
_entity.type
_entity.pdbx_description
1 polymer ?
#
loop_
_entity_poly.entity_id
_entity_poly.type
_entity_poly.pdbx_seq_one_letter_code
_entity_poly.pdbx_strand_id
1 'polypeptide(L)'
;MIFIMLMMLILVISAVYDIKNKSVSVKILVIAGCISCICGICQLFYDSTIYMEICSLLPGAFMLALSYLTKEQIGYGDGLMILFLGPVFGLINVLIGLCAGLVISAFVSAGLLMFKKAGKKESLPFLPFLTAGMGAVCVLCSI
;
A
#
# COMPACT_ATOMS: atom_id res chain seq x y z
N MET A 1 -5.92 1.71 16.54
CA MET A 1 -7.28 1.95 15.98
C MET A 1 -7.42 3.29 15.25
N ILE A 2 -7.27 4.47 15.89
CA ILE A 2 -7.48 5.77 15.19
C ILE A 2 -6.57 5.97 13.96
N PHE A 3 -5.26 5.71 14.08
CA PHE A 3 -4.32 5.85 12.95
C PHE A 3 -4.62 4.88 11.79
N ILE A 4 -5.06 3.67 12.11
CA ILE A 4 -5.46 2.64 11.13
C ILE A 4 -6.67 3.12 10.31
N MET A 5 -7.70 3.64 10.99
CA MET A 5 -8.89 4.16 10.32
C MET A 5 -8.56 5.34 9.40
N LEU A 6 -7.69 6.26 9.83
CA LEU A 6 -7.23 7.36 9.00
C LEU A 6 -6.47 6.87 7.77
N MET A 7 -5.55 5.91 7.94
CA MET A 7 -4.79 5.34 6.83
C MET A 7 -5.66 4.57 5.84
N MET A 8 -6.65 3.81 6.31
CA MET A 8 -7.62 3.14 5.44
C MET A 8 -8.38 4.15 4.60
N LEU A 9 -8.83 5.25 5.22
CA LEU A 9 -9.55 6.31 4.52
C LEU A 9 -8.66 6.95 3.44
N ILE A 10 -7.39 7.20 3.75
CA ILE A 10 -6.41 7.69 2.79
C ILE A 10 -6.19 6.68 1.66
N LEU A 11 -6.07 5.38 1.95
CA LEU A 11 -5.95 4.34 0.92
C LEU A 11 -7.14 4.35 -0.02
N VAL A 12 -8.36 4.42 0.51
CA VAL A 12 -9.59 4.45 -0.30
C VAL A 12 -9.62 5.68 -1.20
N ILE A 13 -9.32 6.87 -0.66
CA ILE A 13 -9.24 8.09 -1.47
C ILE A 13 -8.15 7.94 -2.54
N SER A 14 -6.99 7.42 -2.17
CA SER A 14 -5.86 7.25 -3.07
C SER A 14 -6.17 6.24 -4.18
N ALA A 15 -6.87 5.14 -3.87
CA ALA A 15 -7.34 4.15 -4.82
C ALA A 15 -8.35 4.73 -5.82
N VAL A 16 -9.31 5.54 -5.36
CA VAL A 16 -10.25 6.25 -6.25
C VAL A 16 -9.50 7.23 -7.16
N TYR A 17 -8.49 7.91 -6.61
CA TYR A 17 -7.66 8.83 -7.38
C TYR A 17 -6.78 8.10 -8.41
N ASP A 18 -6.24 6.95 -8.05
CA ASP A 18 -5.39 6.10 -8.88
C ASP A 18 -6.15 5.58 -10.10
N ILE A 19 -7.41 5.16 -9.91
CA ILE A 19 -8.31 4.76 -11.01
C ILE A 19 -8.58 5.92 -11.97
N LYS A 20 -8.71 7.15 -11.46
CA LYS A 20 -9.16 8.31 -12.25
C LYS A 20 -8.01 9.05 -12.97
N ASN A 21 -6.85 9.18 -12.33
CA ASN A 21 -5.75 10.01 -12.81
C ASN A 21 -4.46 9.25 -13.14
N LYS A 22 -4.42 7.91 -12.94
CA LYS A 22 -3.24 7.04 -13.18
C LYS A 22 -1.93 7.54 -12.55
N SER A 23 -2.03 8.41 -11.56
CA SER A 23 -0.91 9.05 -10.87
C SER A 23 -1.34 9.39 -9.45
N VAL A 24 -0.61 8.85 -8.48
CA VAL A 24 -0.85 9.15 -7.07
C VAL A 24 -0.40 10.59 -6.81
N SER A 25 -1.32 11.43 -6.30
CA SER A 25 -0.99 12.82 -5.98
C SER A 25 0.02 12.86 -4.83
N VAL A 26 1.18 13.47 -5.07
CA VAL A 26 2.26 13.66 -4.08
C VAL A 26 1.73 14.24 -2.76
N LYS A 27 0.71 15.09 -2.81
CA LYS A 27 0.04 15.66 -1.62
C LYS A 27 -0.54 14.59 -0.69
N ILE A 28 -1.16 13.54 -1.23
CA ILE A 28 -1.78 12.48 -0.44
C ILE A 28 -0.68 11.62 0.21
N LEU A 29 0.39 11.35 -0.53
CA LEU A 29 1.57 10.67 -0.01
C LEU A 29 2.19 11.41 1.16
N VAL A 30 2.34 12.74 1.06
CA VAL A 30 2.91 13.55 2.15
C VAL A 30 2.05 13.44 3.41
N ILE A 31 0.73 13.50 3.27
CA ILE A 31 -0.20 13.35 4.42
C ILE A 31 -0.08 11.95 5.03
N ALA A 32 -0.06 10.90 4.22
CA ALA A 32 0.14 9.53 4.69
C ALA A 32 1.49 9.38 5.42
N GLY A 33 2.58 9.88 4.83
CA GLY A 33 3.90 9.86 5.43
C GLY A 33 3.95 10.58 6.78
N CYS A 34 3.32 11.75 6.90
CA CYS A 34 3.22 12.47 8.18
C CYS A 34 2.49 11.64 9.24
N ILE A 35 1.35 11.03 8.91
CA ILE A 35 0.59 10.19 9.84
C ILE A 35 1.38 8.96 10.27
N SER A 36 2.05 8.29 9.31
CA SER A 36 2.91 7.15 9.60
C SER A 36 4.09 7.52 10.50
N CYS A 37 4.70 8.68 10.27
CA CYS A 37 5.82 9.15 11.07
C CYS A 37 5.39 9.50 12.50
N ILE A 38 4.25 10.20 12.66
CA ILE A 38 3.67 10.48 13.98
C ILE A 38 3.35 9.18 14.72
N CYS A 39 2.75 8.20 14.03
CA CYS A 39 2.43 6.91 14.63
C CYS A 39 3.68 6.15 15.08
N GLY A 40 4.73 6.08 14.24
CA GLY A 40 6.01 5.46 14.59
C GLY A 40 6.67 6.16 15.78
N ILE A 41 6.75 7.49 15.76
CA ILE A 41 7.31 8.26 16.88
C ILE A 41 6.51 7.99 18.16
N CYS A 42 5.18 7.98 18.11
CA CYS A 42 4.36 7.62 19.27
C CYS A 42 4.66 6.20 19.77
N GLN A 43 4.82 5.20 18.89
CA GLN A 43 5.13 3.84 19.29
C GLN A 43 6.51 3.71 19.95
N LEU A 44 7.52 4.48 19.50
CA LEU A 44 8.84 4.58 20.13
C LEU A 44 8.77 5.09 21.57
N PHE A 45 7.85 6.00 21.89
CA PHE A 45 7.65 6.50 23.26
C PHE A 45 6.94 5.48 24.19
N TYR A 46 6.26 4.48 23.62
CA TYR A 46 5.50 3.46 24.35
C TYR A 46 6.27 2.14 24.54
N ASP A 47 7.60 2.17 24.50
CA ASP A 47 8.49 1.00 24.64
C ASP A 47 8.26 -0.08 23.56
N SER A 48 7.83 0.34 22.36
CA SER A 48 7.74 -0.56 21.23
C SER A 48 9.14 -0.98 20.78
N THR A 49 9.31 -2.26 20.49
CA THR A 49 10.59 -2.80 20.03
C THR A 49 10.94 -2.19 18.68
N ILE A 50 11.89 -1.25 18.64
CA ILE A 50 12.36 -0.51 17.44
C ILE A 50 12.60 -1.45 16.25
N TYR A 51 13.11 -2.66 16.51
CA TYR A 51 13.34 -3.67 15.49
C TYR A 51 12.08 -4.05 14.72
N MET A 52 10.92 -4.18 15.37
CA MET A 52 9.67 -4.54 14.69
C MET A 52 9.16 -3.40 13.81
N GLU A 53 9.30 -2.15 14.24
CA GLU A 53 8.95 -0.98 13.43
C GLU A 53 9.82 -0.87 12.20
N ILE A 54 11.14 -1.01 12.34
CA ILE A 54 12.07 -1.00 11.19
C ILE A 54 11.74 -2.14 10.23
N CYS A 55 11.50 -3.35 10.76
CA CYS A 55 11.11 -4.48 9.93
C CYS A 55 9.78 -4.23 9.21
N SER A 56 8.83 -3.49 9.79
CA SER A 56 7.55 -3.17 9.15
C SER A 56 7.67 -2.31 7.89
N LEU A 57 8.78 -1.60 7.71
CA LEU A 57 9.09 -0.83 6.51
C LEU A 57 9.61 -1.70 5.36
N LEU A 58 10.10 -2.90 5.66
CA LEU A 58 10.75 -3.80 4.71
C LEU A 58 9.87 -4.17 3.50
N PRO A 59 8.56 -4.48 3.65
CA PRO A 59 7.68 -4.77 2.51
C PRO A 59 7.54 -3.58 1.56
N GLY A 60 7.47 -2.35 2.10
CA GLY A 60 7.41 -1.13 1.30
C GLY A 60 8.72 -0.83 0.59
N ALA A 61 9.84 -0.98 1.29
CA ALA A 61 11.17 -0.83 0.70
C ALA A 61 11.42 -1.84 -0.43
N PHE A 62 10.98 -3.09 -0.23
CA PHE A 62 11.05 -4.13 -1.27
C PHE A 62 10.23 -3.75 -2.51
N MET A 63 9.01 -3.24 -2.34
CA MET A 63 8.21 -2.76 -3.45
C MET A 63 8.82 -1.56 -4.17
N LEU A 64 9.46 -0.64 -3.44
CA LEU A 64 10.18 0.49 -4.04
C LEU A 64 11.42 0.05 -4.83
N ALA A 65 12.13 -0.99 -4.37
CA ALA A 65 13.20 -1.59 -5.13
C ALA A 65 12.68 -2.22 -6.43
N LEU A 66 11.51 -2.89 -6.37
CA LEU A 66 10.85 -3.43 -7.57
C LEU A 66 10.38 -2.33 -8.53
N SER A 67 9.83 -1.22 -8.04
CA SER A 67 9.43 -0.10 -8.91
C SER A 67 10.63 0.55 -9.60
N TYR A 68 11.77 0.63 -8.91
CA TYR A 68 13.03 1.09 -9.50
C TYR A 68 13.55 0.13 -10.59
N LEU A 69 13.59 -1.18 -10.30
CA LEU A 69 14.04 -2.20 -11.26
C LEU A 69 13.13 -2.31 -12.49
N THR A 70 11.82 -2.12 -12.32
CA THR A 70 10.82 -2.21 -13.38
C THR A 70 10.64 -0.92 -14.19
N LYS A 71 11.52 0.07 -14.00
CA LYS A 71 11.49 1.38 -14.69
C LYS A 71 10.09 2.04 -14.63
N GLU A 72 9.52 2.14 -13.43
CA GLU A 72 8.21 2.77 -13.19
C GLU A 72 6.98 2.07 -13.81
N GLN A 73 7.11 0.81 -14.24
CA GLN A 73 5.91 0.04 -14.58
C GLN A 73 5.01 -0.19 -13.35
N ILE A 74 5.63 -0.30 -12.18
CA ILE A 74 4.97 -0.29 -10.87
C ILE A 74 5.12 1.13 -10.31
N GLY A 75 4.00 1.75 -9.92
CA GLY A 75 4.00 3.15 -9.47
C GLY A 75 4.86 3.37 -8.22
N TYR A 76 5.78 4.33 -8.25
CA TYR A 76 6.54 4.73 -7.05
C TYR A 76 5.64 5.19 -5.90
N GLY A 77 4.52 5.83 -6.24
CA GLY A 77 3.51 6.23 -5.26
C GLY A 77 2.99 5.05 -4.45
N ASP A 78 2.79 3.91 -5.11
CA ASP A 78 2.22 2.70 -4.54
C ASP A 78 3.21 2.07 -3.54
N GLY A 79 4.49 1.99 -3.92
CA GLY A 79 5.56 1.52 -3.05
C GLY A 79 5.73 2.39 -1.80
N LEU A 80 5.64 3.71 -1.94
CA LEU A 80 5.71 4.65 -0.82
C LEU A 80 4.49 4.54 0.10
N MET A 81 3.29 4.32 -0.46
CA MET A 81 2.09 4.06 0.35
C MET A 81 2.23 2.79 1.19
N ILE A 82 2.80 1.72 0.63
CA ILE A 82 3.07 0.47 1.36
C ILE A 82 4.11 0.72 2.47
N LEU A 83 5.13 1.53 2.20
CA LEU A 83 6.12 1.93 3.20
C LEU A 83 5.44 2.62 4.39
N PHE A 84 4.50 3.53 4.14
CA PHE A 84 3.76 4.23 5.19
C PHE A 84 2.72 3.37 5.91
N LEU A 85 2.28 2.26 5.32
CA LEU A 85 1.41 1.30 6.00
C LEU A 85 2.15 0.54 7.11
N GLY A 86 3.45 0.32 6.98
CA GLY A 86 4.29 -0.46 7.90
C GLY A 86 4.10 -0.07 9.36
N PRO A 87 4.45 1.17 9.76
CA PRO A 87 4.35 1.62 11.15
C PRO A 87 2.90 1.66 11.69
N VAL A 88 1.90 1.75 10.81
CA VAL A 88 0.49 1.86 11.23
C VAL A 88 -0.18 0.50 11.41
N PHE A 89 0.11 -0.45 10.53
CA PHE A 89 -0.51 -1.78 10.51
C PHE A 89 0.40 -2.88 11.07
N GLY A 90 1.71 -2.67 11.07
CA GLY A 90 2.71 -3.67 11.42
C GLY A 90 3.10 -4.58 10.26
N LEU A 91 4.27 -5.21 10.39
CA LEU A 91 4.90 -6.02 9.34
C LEU A 91 3.98 -7.10 8.76
N ILE A 92 3.43 -7.97 9.61
CA ILE A 92 2.68 -9.16 9.17
C ILE A 92 1.41 -8.74 8.41
N ASN A 93 0.70 -7.74 8.93
CA ASN A 93 -0.54 -7.26 8.34
C ASN A 93 -0.30 -6.62 6.97
N VAL A 94 0.75 -5.80 6.85
CA VAL A 94 1.15 -5.22 5.55
C VAL A 94 1.57 -6.31 4.57
N LEU A 95 2.33 -7.31 5.02
CA LEU A 95 2.76 -8.40 4.14
C LEU A 95 1.59 -9.24 3.63
N ILE A 96 0.63 -9.59 4.51
CA ILE A 96 -0.58 -10.32 4.12
C ILE A 96 -1.43 -9.49 3.16
N GLY A 97 -1.66 -8.21 3.48
CA GLY A 97 -2.45 -7.32 2.64
C GLY A 97 -1.81 -7.06 1.27
N LEU A 98 -0.47 -6.94 1.23
CA LEU A 98 0.30 -6.83 0.00
C LEU A 98 0.21 -8.10 -0.85
N CYS A 99 0.39 -9.28 -0.25
CA CYS A 99 0.22 -10.56 -0.94
C CYS A 99 -1.21 -10.72 -1.48
N ALA A 100 -2.23 -10.41 -0.68
CA ALA A 100 -3.63 -10.45 -1.11
C ALA A 100 -3.88 -9.48 -2.27
N GLY A 101 -3.39 -8.24 -2.17
CA GLY A 101 -3.50 -7.24 -3.24
C GLY A 101 -2.82 -7.69 -4.54
N LEU A 102 -1.63 -8.31 -4.46
CA LEU A 102 -0.91 -8.86 -5.60
C LEU A 102 -1.64 -10.04 -6.25
N VAL A 103 -2.22 -10.93 -5.46
CA VAL A 103 -3.01 -12.05 -5.98
C VAL A 103 -4.24 -11.53 -6.72
N ILE A 104 -4.97 -10.59 -6.13
CA ILE A 104 -6.15 -9.97 -6.76
C ILE A 104 -5.75 -9.25 -8.06
N SER A 105 -4.67 -8.46 -8.03
CA SER A 105 -4.20 -7.74 -9.21
C SER A 105 -3.73 -8.68 -10.32
N ALA A 106 -3.12 -9.82 -9.97
CA ALA A 106 -2.72 -10.86 -10.93
C ALA A 106 -3.94 -11.50 -11.61
N PHE A 107 -4.97 -11.88 -10.85
CA PHE A 107 -6.21 -12.43 -11.42
C PHE A 107 -6.92 -11.44 -12.35
N VAL A 108 -7.02 -10.17 -11.94
CA VAL A 108 -7.66 -9.13 -12.74
C VAL A 108 -6.86 -8.84 -14.01
N SER A 109 -5.54 -8.77 -13.91
CA SER A 109 -4.64 -8.61 -15.06
C SER A 109 -4.73 -9.77 -16.04
N ALA A 110 -4.76 -11.01 -15.53
CA ALA A 110 -4.91 -12.22 -16.33
C ALA A 110 -6.27 -12.25 -17.07
N GLY A 111 -7.35 -11.85 -16.39
CA GLY A 111 -8.67 -11.70 -17.00
C GLY A 111 -8.67 -10.65 -18.12
N LEU A 112 -8.11 -9.46 -17.87
CA LEU A 112 -8.01 -8.38 -18.85
C LEU A 112 -7.21 -8.77 -20.10
N LEU A 113 -6.16 -9.58 -19.93
CA LEU A 113 -5.39 -10.17 -21.03
C LEU A 113 -6.21 -11.16 -21.85
N MET A 114 -6.98 -12.05 -21.22
CA MET A 114 -7.88 -12.98 -21.92
C MET A 114 -8.94 -12.25 -22.75
N PHE A 115 -9.51 -11.16 -22.24
CA PHE A 115 -10.52 -10.37 -22.95
C PHE A 115 -9.94 -9.43 -24.02
N LYS A 116 -8.63 -9.45 -24.29
CA LYS A 116 -7.92 -8.60 -25.30
C LYS A 116 -8.22 -7.09 -25.19
N LYS A 117 -8.75 -6.62 -24.07
CA LYS A 117 -9.12 -5.21 -23.82
C LYS A 117 -7.97 -4.38 -23.25
N ALA A 118 -6.83 -5.00 -22.96
CA ALA A 118 -5.67 -4.32 -22.41
C ALA A 118 -4.79 -3.71 -23.52
N GLY A 119 -4.82 -2.38 -23.66
CA GLY A 119 -3.78 -1.67 -24.40
C GLY A 119 -2.43 -1.87 -23.70
N LYS A 120 -1.39 -2.23 -24.46
CA LYS A 120 -0.01 -2.59 -24.02
C LYS A 120 0.72 -1.57 -23.10
N LYS A 121 0.10 -0.47 -22.69
CA LYS A 121 0.69 0.64 -21.91
C LYS A 121 -0.19 1.14 -20.75
N GLU A 122 -1.29 0.45 -20.44
CA GLU A 122 -2.12 0.81 -19.30
C GLU A 122 -1.43 0.30 -18.02
N SER A 123 -0.75 1.20 -17.29
CA SER A 123 -0.32 0.92 -15.92
C SER A 123 -1.56 0.61 -15.09
N LEU A 124 -1.64 -0.62 -14.58
CA LEU A 124 -2.78 -1.06 -13.79
C LEU A 124 -2.69 -0.37 -12.42
N PRO A 125 -3.73 0.38 -11.97
CA PRO A 125 -3.70 1.04 -10.67
C PRO A 125 -3.65 -0.01 -9.56
N PHE A 126 -2.52 -0.13 -8.84
CA PHE A 126 -2.31 -1.18 -7.83
C PHE A 126 -3.00 -0.86 -6.50
N LEU A 127 -3.19 0.42 -6.18
CA LEU A 127 -3.81 0.87 -4.93
C LEU A 127 -5.21 0.32 -4.65
N PRO A 128 -6.16 0.25 -5.60
CA PRO A 128 -7.47 -0.35 -5.32
C PRO A 128 -7.38 -1.81 -4.90
N PHE A 129 -6.46 -2.58 -5.48
CA PHE A 129 -6.25 -3.98 -5.08
C PHE A 129 -5.57 -4.09 -3.71
N LEU A 130 -4.60 -3.22 -3.44
CA LEU A 130 -3.99 -3.11 -2.12
C LEU A 130 -5.02 -2.73 -1.05
N THR A 131 -5.93 -1.80 -1.36
CA THR A 131 -7.01 -1.37 -0.46
C THR A 131 -7.95 -2.52 -0.12
N ALA A 132 -8.30 -3.34 -1.11
CA ALA A 132 -9.09 -4.55 -0.88
C ALA A 132 -8.35 -5.56 0.01
N GLY A 133 -7.05 -5.77 -0.25
CA GLY A 133 -6.20 -6.65 0.57
C GLY A 133 -6.09 -6.18 2.02
N MET A 134 -5.79 -4.90 2.24
CA MET A 134 -5.70 -4.32 3.59
C MET A 134 -7.06 -4.31 4.30
N GLY A 135 -8.15 -4.05 3.58
CA GLY A 135 -9.51 -4.13 4.13
C GLY A 135 -9.87 -5.53 4.60
N ALA A 136 -9.49 -6.56 3.83
CA ALA A 136 -9.67 -7.95 4.25
C ALA A 136 -8.86 -8.27 5.52
N VAL A 137 -7.62 -7.78 5.62
CA VAL A 137 -6.79 -7.94 6.81
C VAL A 137 -7.42 -7.26 8.04
N CYS A 138 -7.95 -6.04 7.92
CA CYS A 138 -8.66 -5.38 9.02
C CYS A 138 -9.81 -6.24 9.55
N VAL A 139 -10.63 -6.81 8.65
CA VAL A 139 -11.79 -7.63 9.03
C VAL A 139 -11.36 -8.97 9.62
N LEU A 140 -10.39 -9.65 8.99
CA LEU A 140 -9.94 -10.98 9.41
C LEU A 140 -9.16 -10.95 10.72
N CYS A 141 -8.31 -9.93 10.89
CA CYS A 141 -7.42 -9.83 12.04
C CYS A 141 -8.03 -9.02 13.20
N SER A 142 -9.23 -8.45 13.01
CA SER A 142 -10.01 -7.70 14.02
C SER A 142 -9.19 -6.61 14.75
N ILE A 143 -8.48 -5.77 13.99
CA ILE A 143 -7.58 -4.70 14.49
C ILE A 143 -8.28 -3.33 14.52
#